data_AF-A0A2K2TJ76-F1
#
_entry.id   AF-A0A2K2TJ76-F1
#
_cell.length_a   1.000
_cell.length_b   1.000
_cell.length_c   1.000
_cell.angle_alpha   90.00
_cell.angle_beta   90.00
_cell.angle_gamma   90.00
#
_symmetry.space_group_name_H-M   'P 1'
#
loop_
_entity.id
_entity.type
_entity.pdbx_description
1 polymer ?
#
loop_
_entity_poly.entity_id
_entity_poly.type
_entity_poly.pdbx_seq_one_letter_code
_entity_poly.pdbx_strand_id
1 'polypeptide(L)'
;MEQSKDDQLESFINQWAPTMSQAYTKYNGKIALKTKLDVKYPKNFAQAKVNGSTSASIGWAPSGKGKYDYNVVAIYNDDDFAGAKHITYAFAFHDGQPVALVDQATNGGPDFYPTQNASVRDAFDRIANGTSATSGSTSTSANSSSSASSSATSDLTSDGRNGYFATPSATRGTWYFVNDNQSVTKVTITDHELTTTIEDGSSSTTVLYNRQSDYQIPQNPSQDLQFKSMDWSEGNAFTHNGIQYFSVRSWLQ
;
A
#
# COMPACT_ATOMS: atom_id res chain seq x y z
N MET A 1 -16.50 -23.02 -1.33
CA MET A 1 -17.03 -22.15 -0.27
C MET A 1 -16.36 -20.80 -0.45
N GLU A 2 -17.12 -19.73 -0.54
CA GLU A 2 -16.57 -18.37 -0.65
C GLU A 2 -15.89 -18.02 0.69
N GLN A 3 -14.65 -17.56 0.63
CA GLN A 3 -13.90 -17.12 1.81
C GLN A 3 -14.54 -15.82 2.34
N SER A 4 -14.70 -15.68 3.66
CA SER A 4 -15.32 -14.47 4.21
C SER A 4 -14.42 -13.24 3.95
N LYS A 5 -14.99 -12.03 3.89
CA LYS A 5 -14.21 -10.79 3.70
C LYS A 5 -13.13 -10.60 4.76
N ASP A 6 -13.39 -11.06 5.99
CA ASP A 6 -12.43 -11.01 7.09
C ASP A 6 -11.26 -11.98 6.88
N ASP A 7 -11.54 -13.18 6.36
CA ASP A 7 -10.51 -14.17 6.00
C ASP A 7 -9.69 -13.71 4.77
N GLN A 8 -10.32 -13.06 3.79
CA GLN A 8 -9.64 -12.47 2.63
C GLN A 8 -8.69 -11.33 3.06
N LEU A 9 -9.15 -10.47 3.97
CA LEU A 9 -8.33 -9.38 4.51
C LEU A 9 -7.16 -9.91 5.34
N GLU A 10 -7.39 -10.93 6.17
CA GLU A 10 -6.31 -11.58 6.93
C GLU A 10 -5.28 -12.25 6.01
N SER A 11 -5.75 -12.92 4.95
CA SER A 11 -4.87 -13.53 3.95
C SER A 11 -4.01 -12.48 3.26
N PHE A 12 -4.61 -11.36 2.84
CA PHE A 12 -3.88 -10.22 2.27
C PHE A 12 -2.81 -9.68 3.23
N ILE A 13 -3.16 -9.41 4.50
CA ILE A 13 -2.21 -8.84 5.46
C ILE A 13 -1.05 -9.80 5.72
N ASN A 14 -1.32 -11.09 5.88
CA ASN A 14 -0.28 -12.10 6.11
C ASN A 14 0.68 -12.24 4.91
N GLN A 15 0.22 -11.97 3.69
CA GLN A 15 1.03 -12.00 2.48
C GLN A 15 1.79 -10.69 2.24
N TRP A 16 1.13 -9.54 2.44
CA TRP A 16 1.71 -8.23 2.21
C TRP A 16 2.73 -7.84 3.27
N ALA A 17 2.45 -8.08 4.55
CA ALA A 17 3.31 -7.60 5.64
C ALA A 17 4.77 -8.05 5.55
N PRO A 18 5.10 -9.32 5.21
CA PRO A 18 6.48 -9.75 5.02
C PRO A 18 7.23 -8.99 3.91
N THR A 19 6.53 -8.53 2.86
CA THR A 19 7.16 -7.72 1.78
C THR A 19 7.69 -6.38 2.30
N MET A 20 7.14 -5.92 3.42
CA MET A 20 7.52 -4.69 4.12
C MET A 20 8.37 -4.94 5.36
N SER A 21 8.83 -6.19 5.58
CA SER A 21 9.49 -6.62 6.82
C SER A 21 8.64 -6.35 8.08
N GLN A 22 7.33 -6.56 7.97
CA GLN A 22 6.34 -6.35 9.03
C GLN A 22 5.65 -7.67 9.40
N ALA A 23 5.16 -7.76 10.64
CA ALA A 23 4.43 -8.92 11.16
C ALA A 23 3.28 -8.47 12.06
N TYR A 24 2.04 -8.57 11.55
CA TYR A 24 0.87 -8.06 12.26
C TYR A 24 0.17 -9.13 13.11
N THR A 25 -0.23 -8.74 14.31
CA THR A 25 -1.19 -9.47 15.14
C THR A 25 -2.60 -8.92 14.92
N LYS A 26 -3.54 -9.77 14.51
CA LYS A 26 -4.96 -9.42 14.33
C LYS A 26 -5.71 -9.39 15.66
N TYR A 27 -6.61 -8.43 15.85
CA TYR A 27 -7.57 -8.45 16.96
C TYR A 27 -8.59 -9.59 16.76
N ASN A 28 -8.68 -10.50 17.72
CA ASN A 28 -9.50 -11.71 17.63
C ASN A 28 -10.96 -11.55 18.11
N GLY A 29 -11.42 -10.32 18.37
CA GLY A 29 -12.77 -10.05 18.87
C GLY A 29 -13.01 -10.35 20.36
N LYS A 30 -12.01 -10.90 21.09
CA LYS A 30 -12.15 -11.33 22.50
C LYS A 30 -11.11 -10.71 23.41
N ILE A 31 -9.84 -10.86 23.06
CA ILE A 31 -8.70 -10.39 23.84
C ILE A 31 -8.26 -9.06 23.24
N ALA A 32 -8.19 -8.02 24.07
CA ALA A 32 -7.74 -6.71 23.62
C ALA A 32 -6.36 -6.81 22.95
N LEU A 33 -6.26 -6.26 21.75
CA LEU A 33 -5.00 -6.12 21.04
C LEU A 33 -4.20 -5.00 21.72
N LYS A 34 -3.03 -5.33 22.26
CA LYS A 34 -2.18 -4.37 22.97
C LYS A 34 -1.02 -3.97 22.09
N THR A 35 -0.72 -2.68 22.03
CA THR A 35 0.51 -2.17 21.41
C THR A 35 1.64 -2.05 22.43
N LYS A 36 2.87 -1.85 21.94
CA LYS A 36 4.07 -1.60 22.76
C LYS A 36 3.95 -0.39 23.70
N LEU A 37 3.05 0.55 23.38
CA LEU A 37 2.75 1.74 24.20
C LEU A 37 1.60 1.52 25.20
N ASP A 38 1.19 0.26 25.43
CA ASP A 38 0.06 -0.17 26.28
C ASP A 38 -1.31 0.41 25.83
N VAL A 39 -1.44 0.82 24.55
CA VAL A 39 -2.73 1.14 23.93
C VAL A 39 -3.49 -0.17 23.69
N LYS A 40 -4.77 -0.20 24.03
CA LYS A 40 -5.60 -1.42 24.03
C LYS A 40 -6.78 -1.26 23.10
N TYR A 41 -6.75 -1.93 21.96
CA TYR A 41 -7.87 -1.94 21.02
C TYR A 41 -8.86 -3.07 21.33
N PRO A 42 -10.17 -2.83 21.17
CA PRO A 42 -10.79 -1.61 20.65
C PRO A 42 -11.04 -0.50 21.69
N LYS A 43 -10.75 -0.73 22.97
CA LYS A 43 -11.10 0.19 24.07
C LYS A 43 -10.59 1.63 23.85
N ASN A 44 -9.36 1.79 23.38
CA ASN A 44 -8.73 3.09 23.23
C ASN A 44 -9.22 3.89 22.00
N PHE A 45 -10.08 3.34 21.14
CA PHE A 45 -10.73 4.11 20.09
C PHE A 45 -11.57 5.28 20.64
N ALA A 46 -12.12 5.15 21.85
CA ALA A 46 -12.87 6.23 22.49
C ALA A 46 -12.04 7.51 22.76
N GLN A 47 -10.71 7.42 22.70
CA GLN A 47 -9.77 8.51 22.90
C GLN A 47 -8.93 8.79 21.64
N ALA A 48 -9.18 8.04 20.57
CA ALA A 48 -8.42 8.16 19.35
C ALA A 48 -8.80 9.43 18.60
N LYS A 49 -7.80 10.01 17.97
CA LYS A 49 -7.99 11.06 16.98
C LYS A 49 -8.07 10.44 15.59
N VAL A 50 -8.72 11.14 14.68
CA VAL A 50 -8.62 10.90 13.24
C VAL A 50 -8.18 12.19 12.58
N ASN A 51 -7.07 12.13 11.84
CA ASN A 51 -6.42 13.30 11.24
C ASN A 51 -6.09 14.39 12.27
N GLY A 52 -5.60 14.03 13.46
CA GLY A 52 -5.27 14.98 14.52
C GLY A 52 -6.49 15.58 15.25
N SER A 53 -7.71 15.25 14.83
CA SER A 53 -8.96 15.75 15.40
C SER A 53 -9.70 14.71 16.22
N THR A 54 -10.32 15.14 17.33
CA THR A 54 -11.25 14.33 18.13
C THR A 54 -12.72 14.51 17.71
N SER A 55 -12.98 15.29 16.65
CA SER A 55 -14.34 15.57 16.19
C SER A 55 -14.99 14.37 15.50
N ALA A 56 -14.18 13.53 14.85
CA ALA A 56 -14.64 12.29 14.23
C ALA A 56 -14.53 11.14 15.23
N SER A 57 -15.59 10.36 15.33
CA SER A 57 -15.68 9.18 16.16
C SER A 57 -15.21 7.94 15.41
N ILE A 58 -14.36 7.14 16.04
CA ILE A 58 -13.89 5.86 15.54
C ILE A 58 -14.23 4.78 16.57
N GLY A 59 -14.61 3.60 16.10
CA GLY A 59 -14.94 2.52 17.04
C GLY A 59 -15.23 1.19 16.39
N TRP A 60 -15.15 0.14 17.21
CA TRP A 60 -15.38 -1.24 16.77
C TRP A 60 -16.84 -1.48 16.40
N ALA A 61 -17.05 -1.91 15.16
CA ALA A 61 -18.34 -2.24 14.56
C ALA A 61 -18.11 -3.34 13.50
N PRO A 62 -18.00 -4.63 13.91
CA PRO A 62 -17.55 -5.73 13.03
C PRO A 62 -18.50 -6.03 11.86
N SER A 63 -19.72 -5.49 11.86
CA SER A 63 -20.65 -5.55 10.72
C SER A 63 -20.35 -4.52 9.62
N GLY A 64 -19.42 -3.58 9.86
CA GLY A 64 -19.18 -2.41 9.00
C GLY A 64 -20.25 -1.33 9.11
N LYS A 65 -21.28 -1.54 9.92
CA LYS A 65 -22.36 -0.58 10.18
C LYS A 65 -22.44 -0.28 11.66
N GLY A 66 -22.44 0.99 12.02
CA GLY A 66 -22.50 1.41 13.41
C GLY A 66 -22.76 2.90 13.56
N LYS A 67 -22.60 3.37 14.80
CA LYS A 67 -22.86 4.75 15.21
C LYS A 67 -21.64 5.67 15.09
N TYR A 68 -20.50 5.13 14.66
CA TYR A 68 -19.25 5.87 14.56
C TYR A 68 -19.11 6.46 13.16
N ASP A 69 -18.39 7.57 13.03
CA ASP A 69 -18.00 8.12 11.74
C ASP A 69 -17.10 7.11 11.01
N TYR A 70 -16.24 6.40 11.75
CA TYR A 70 -15.40 5.31 11.27
C TYR A 70 -15.74 3.99 11.99
N ASN A 71 -16.46 3.12 11.29
CA ASN A 71 -16.93 1.83 11.79
C ASN A 71 -15.88 0.73 11.50
N VAL A 72 -15.02 0.46 12.49
CA VAL A 72 -13.87 -0.45 12.37
C VAL A 72 -14.34 -1.90 12.36
N VAL A 73 -13.93 -2.63 11.32
CA VAL A 73 -14.25 -4.06 11.10
C VAL A 73 -13.07 -4.99 11.38
N ALA A 74 -11.83 -4.51 11.27
CA ALA A 74 -10.64 -5.29 11.57
C ALA A 74 -9.50 -4.40 12.07
N ILE A 75 -8.64 -4.95 12.94
CA ILE A 75 -7.51 -4.25 13.54
C ILE A 75 -6.30 -5.17 13.50
N TYR A 76 -5.16 -4.62 13.08
CA TYR A 76 -3.89 -5.33 12.96
C TYR A 76 -2.79 -4.46 13.57
N ASN A 77 -1.93 -5.04 14.42
CA ASN A 77 -0.83 -4.30 15.05
C ASN A 77 0.51 -5.02 14.89
N ASP A 78 1.55 -4.26 14.52
CA ASP A 78 2.95 -4.68 14.54
C ASP A 78 3.72 -3.77 15.52
N ASP A 79 4.48 -4.36 16.46
CA ASP A 79 5.23 -3.66 17.50
C ASP A 79 6.76 -3.62 17.24
N ASP A 80 7.24 -4.24 16.16
CA ASP A 80 8.67 -4.46 15.89
C ASP A 80 9.16 -3.83 14.58
N PHE A 81 8.41 -2.88 14.02
CA PHE A 81 8.81 -2.13 12.84
C PHE A 81 9.90 -1.07 13.11
N ALA A 82 10.93 -1.03 12.25
CA ALA A 82 12.05 -0.09 12.38
C ALA A 82 11.61 1.37 12.18
N GLY A 83 11.65 2.15 13.26
CA GLY A 83 11.37 3.60 13.25
C GLY A 83 10.13 4.01 14.04
N ALA A 84 9.14 3.13 14.17
CA ALA A 84 7.93 3.31 14.99
C ALA A 84 7.98 2.45 16.27
N LYS A 85 7.13 2.74 17.27
CA LYS A 85 6.94 1.80 18.41
C LYS A 85 5.84 0.80 18.14
N HIS A 86 4.88 1.19 17.29
CA HIS A 86 3.85 0.33 16.74
C HIS A 86 3.38 0.86 15.38
N ILE A 87 2.81 -0.02 14.57
CA ILE A 87 1.96 0.31 13.43
C ILE A 87 0.64 -0.41 13.67
N THR A 88 -0.44 0.35 13.86
CA THR A 88 -1.79 -0.21 13.96
C THR A 88 -2.61 0.18 12.73
N TYR A 89 -3.01 -0.82 11.94
CA TYR A 89 -4.04 -0.64 10.92
C TYR A 89 -5.43 -0.85 11.51
N ALA A 90 -6.36 0.06 11.19
CA ALA A 90 -7.78 -0.07 11.45
C ALA A 90 -8.54 0.01 10.12
N PHE A 91 -9.15 -1.10 9.72
CA PHE A 91 -9.97 -1.19 8.52
C PHE A 91 -11.40 -0.84 8.89
N ALA A 92 -11.97 0.17 8.23
CA ALA A 92 -13.24 0.76 8.64
C ALA A 92 -14.14 1.14 7.47
N PHE A 93 -15.42 1.34 7.76
CA PHE A 93 -16.33 2.02 6.84
C PHE A 93 -16.61 3.44 7.34
N HIS A 94 -16.44 4.41 6.45
CA HIS A 94 -16.78 5.81 6.64
C HIS A 94 -17.81 6.21 5.58
N ASP A 95 -19.00 6.63 6.01
CA ASP A 95 -20.14 6.91 5.11
C ASP A 95 -20.46 5.77 4.14
N GLY A 96 -20.27 4.53 4.59
CA GLY A 96 -20.49 3.32 3.80
C GLY A 96 -19.39 2.99 2.79
N GLN A 97 -18.34 3.81 2.68
CA GLN A 97 -17.17 3.56 1.85
C GLN A 97 -16.05 2.91 2.68
N PRO A 98 -15.32 1.92 2.14
CA PRO A 98 -14.18 1.32 2.83
C PRO A 98 -13.03 2.32 2.92
N VAL A 99 -12.42 2.41 4.10
CA VAL A 99 -11.21 3.20 4.36
C VAL A 99 -10.27 2.40 5.25
N ALA A 100 -9.02 2.27 4.82
CA ALA A 100 -7.95 1.75 5.65
C ALA A 100 -7.27 2.93 6.37
N LEU A 101 -7.29 2.90 7.70
CA LEU A 101 -6.63 3.88 8.55
C LEU A 101 -5.37 3.27 9.17
N VAL A 102 -4.39 4.11 9.48
CA VAL A 102 -3.15 3.72 10.15
C VAL A 102 -2.82 4.70 11.28
N ASP A 103 -2.48 4.16 12.44
CA ASP A 103 -1.85 4.86 13.57
C ASP A 103 -0.43 4.35 13.71
N GLN A 104 0.53 5.26 13.61
CA GLN A 104 1.95 4.95 13.67
C GLN A 104 2.65 6.01 14.50
N ALA A 105 2.93 5.68 15.76
CA ALA A 105 3.48 6.64 16.69
C ALA A 105 4.62 6.01 17.50
N THR A 106 5.55 6.86 17.92
CA THR A 106 6.60 6.48 18.90
C THR A 106 6.24 6.92 20.31
N ASN A 107 5.25 7.81 20.46
CA ASN A 107 4.74 8.34 21.71
C ASN A 107 3.31 8.88 21.52
N GLY A 108 2.63 9.21 22.63
CA GLY A 108 1.30 9.80 22.59
C GLY A 108 0.16 8.78 22.53
N GLY A 109 -1.07 9.29 22.47
CA GLY A 109 -2.27 8.49 22.30
C GLY A 109 -2.55 8.20 20.82
N PRO A 110 -3.49 7.29 20.52
CA PRO A 110 -3.76 6.84 19.17
C PRO A 110 -4.29 7.97 18.27
N ASP A 111 -3.70 8.13 17.09
CA ASP A 111 -4.13 9.10 16.08
C ASP A 111 -4.07 8.47 14.69
N PHE A 112 -5.24 8.25 14.11
CA PHE A 112 -5.41 7.50 12.87
C PHE A 112 -5.51 8.42 11.67
N TYR A 113 -4.84 8.03 10.58
CA TYR A 113 -4.88 8.74 9.30
C TYR A 113 -5.24 7.76 8.18
N PRO A 114 -5.93 8.20 7.11
CA PRO A 114 -6.05 7.38 5.90
C PRO A 114 -4.67 6.91 5.43
N THR A 115 -4.52 5.61 5.27
CA THR A 115 -3.24 5.04 4.85
C THR A 115 -2.82 5.61 3.51
N GLN A 116 -1.53 5.95 3.43
CA GLN A 116 -0.90 6.31 2.16
C GLN A 116 -0.35 5.07 1.43
N ASN A 117 -0.39 3.89 2.07
CA ASN A 117 -0.04 2.63 1.43
C ASN A 117 -1.18 2.21 0.48
N ALA A 118 -0.93 2.35 -0.82
CA ALA A 118 -1.88 2.04 -1.88
C ALA A 118 -2.22 0.55 -1.89
N SER A 119 -1.24 -0.33 -1.64
CA SER A 119 -1.50 -1.79 -1.61
C SER A 119 -2.55 -2.15 -0.56
N VAL A 120 -2.41 -1.61 0.66
CA VAL A 120 -3.35 -1.83 1.77
C VAL A 120 -4.71 -1.17 1.50
N ARG A 121 -4.71 0.07 1.00
CA ARG A 121 -5.94 0.81 0.66
C ARG A 121 -6.74 0.07 -0.41
N ASP A 122 -6.10 -0.26 -1.52
CA ASP A 122 -6.75 -0.80 -2.71
C ASP A 122 -7.15 -2.27 -2.50
N ALA A 123 -6.38 -3.04 -1.72
CA ALA A 123 -6.79 -4.37 -1.30
C ALA A 123 -8.04 -4.35 -0.42
N PHE A 124 -8.10 -3.45 0.56
CA PHE A 124 -9.28 -3.34 1.41
C PHE A 124 -10.51 -2.87 0.66
N ASP A 125 -10.39 -1.87 -0.23
CA ASP A 125 -11.49 -1.44 -1.09
C ASP A 125 -12.06 -2.60 -1.92
N ARG A 126 -11.18 -3.35 -2.59
CA ARG A 126 -11.54 -4.53 -3.39
C ARG A 126 -12.27 -5.61 -2.56
N ILE A 127 -11.73 -5.96 -1.39
CA ILE A 127 -12.27 -6.99 -0.49
C ILE A 127 -13.62 -6.53 0.09
N ALA A 128 -13.70 -5.29 0.54
CA ALA A 128 -14.92 -4.71 1.11
C ALA A 128 -16.05 -4.63 0.08
N ASN A 129 -15.73 -4.33 -1.18
CA ASN A 129 -16.69 -4.28 -2.27
C ASN A 129 -17.00 -5.66 -2.88
N GLY A 130 -16.33 -6.74 -2.42
CA GLY A 130 -16.56 -8.10 -2.92
C GLY A 130 -16.08 -8.31 -4.37
N THR A 131 -15.20 -7.43 -4.87
CA THR A 131 -14.61 -7.58 -6.20
C THR A 131 -13.42 -8.53 -6.09
N SER A 132 -13.69 -9.82 -5.88
CA SER A 132 -12.67 -10.84 -6.12
C SER A 132 -12.18 -10.69 -7.57
N ALA A 133 -10.87 -10.72 -7.80
CA ALA A 133 -10.32 -10.68 -9.16
C ALA A 133 -10.77 -11.93 -9.93
N THR A 134 -11.97 -11.87 -10.51
CA THR A 134 -12.37 -12.75 -11.59
C THR A 134 -11.54 -12.33 -12.79
N SER A 135 -10.62 -13.22 -13.21
CA SER A 135 -10.03 -13.24 -14.54
C SER A 135 -11.10 -12.99 -15.61
N GLY A 136 -11.21 -11.74 -16.05
CA GLY A 136 -12.01 -11.31 -17.17
C GLY A 136 -11.09 -10.85 -18.27
N SER A 137 -10.69 -11.78 -19.14
CA SER A 137 -10.09 -11.48 -20.42
C SER A 137 -11.04 -10.55 -21.19
N THR A 138 -10.59 -9.34 -21.52
CA THR A 138 -11.17 -8.59 -22.64
C THR A 138 -10.02 -7.95 -23.40
N SER A 139 -9.66 -8.66 -24.45
CA SER A 139 -8.86 -8.16 -25.55
C SER A 139 -9.52 -6.91 -26.13
N THR A 140 -8.79 -5.80 -26.22
CA THR A 140 -9.08 -4.81 -27.25
C THR A 140 -7.77 -4.26 -27.77
N SER A 141 -7.38 -4.78 -28.93
CA SER A 141 -6.33 -4.24 -29.77
C SER A 141 -6.72 -2.84 -30.23
N ALA A 142 -5.83 -1.87 -30.02
CA ALA A 142 -5.78 -0.67 -30.83
C ALA A 142 -4.31 -0.27 -31.01
N ASN A 143 -3.77 -0.68 -32.16
CA ASN A 143 -2.52 -0.21 -32.70
C ASN A 143 -2.66 1.27 -33.10
N SER A 144 -1.81 2.14 -32.56
CA SER A 144 -1.50 3.45 -33.15
C SER A 144 -0.12 3.89 -32.66
N SER A 145 0.83 3.81 -33.58
CA SER A 145 2.18 4.34 -33.52
C SER A 145 2.21 5.86 -33.41
N SER A 146 2.95 6.43 -32.44
CA SER A 146 3.88 7.56 -32.68
C SER A 146 4.54 8.07 -31.39
N SER A 147 5.87 8.24 -31.49
CA SER A 147 6.75 9.15 -30.74
C SER A 147 6.65 9.19 -29.20
N ALA A 148 7.59 8.50 -28.56
CA ALA A 148 8.02 8.75 -27.20
C ALA A 148 8.43 10.23 -27.04
N SER A 149 7.53 11.01 -26.47
CA SER A 149 7.78 12.38 -26.00
C SER A 149 7.32 12.38 -24.55
N SER A 150 8.29 12.46 -23.64
CA SER A 150 8.13 12.59 -22.20
C SER A 150 7.16 13.73 -21.86
N SER A 151 5.91 13.39 -21.56
CA SER A 151 4.98 14.29 -20.91
C SER A 151 5.03 14.00 -19.42
N ALA A 152 6.14 14.39 -18.79
CA ALA A 152 6.18 14.49 -17.33
C ALA A 152 5.24 15.64 -16.95
N THR A 153 4.10 15.33 -16.33
CA THR A 153 3.39 16.34 -15.55
C THR A 153 4.30 16.68 -14.38
N SER A 154 4.95 17.83 -14.42
CA SER A 154 5.85 18.27 -13.35
C SER A 154 5.02 18.62 -12.11
N ASP A 155 4.76 17.62 -11.28
CA ASP A 155 4.13 17.77 -9.97
C ASP A 155 5.22 17.66 -8.91
N LEU A 156 5.81 18.82 -8.57
CA LEU A 156 6.83 18.91 -7.54
C LEU A 156 6.19 18.75 -6.16
N THR A 157 6.67 17.78 -5.41
CA THR A 157 6.23 17.52 -4.04
C THR A 157 7.35 17.80 -3.05
N SER A 158 7.00 18.09 -1.79
CA SER A 158 7.99 18.28 -0.72
C SER A 158 8.76 17.00 -0.37
N ASP A 159 8.28 15.83 -0.80
CA ASP A 159 8.90 14.52 -0.62
C ASP A 159 9.85 14.12 -1.78
N GLY A 160 10.14 15.05 -2.69
CA GLY A 160 11.18 14.91 -3.72
C GLY A 160 10.71 14.31 -5.05
N ARG A 161 9.41 14.03 -5.21
CA ARG A 161 8.86 13.53 -6.48
C ARG A 161 8.71 14.67 -7.48
N ASN A 162 8.89 14.34 -8.75
CA ASN A 162 8.71 15.24 -9.88
C ASN A 162 7.85 14.56 -10.96
N GLY A 163 6.58 14.38 -10.63
CA GLY A 163 5.65 13.64 -11.47
C GLY A 163 5.99 12.15 -11.62
N TYR A 164 5.13 11.45 -12.36
CA TYR A 164 5.29 10.03 -12.64
C TYR A 164 6.44 9.77 -13.60
N PHE A 165 7.16 8.67 -13.36
CA PHE A 165 8.08 8.14 -14.34
C PHE A 165 7.29 7.33 -15.37
N ALA A 166 7.47 7.65 -16.65
CA ALA A 166 6.86 6.91 -17.74
C ALA A 166 7.79 5.76 -18.15
N THR A 167 7.35 4.52 -17.96
CA THR A 167 8.11 3.34 -18.41
C THR A 167 8.24 3.37 -19.93
N PRO A 168 9.37 2.90 -20.49
CA PRO A 168 9.50 2.78 -21.93
C PRO A 168 8.37 1.94 -22.52
N SER A 169 7.76 2.40 -23.62
CA SER A 169 6.63 1.69 -24.21
C SER A 169 6.96 0.25 -24.60
N ALA A 170 8.21 -0.03 -24.97
CA ALA A 170 8.69 -1.36 -25.32
C ALA A 170 8.78 -2.33 -24.13
N THR A 171 8.83 -1.83 -22.90
CA THR A 171 8.87 -2.68 -21.69
C THR A 171 7.49 -2.96 -21.12
N ARG A 172 6.45 -2.26 -21.58
CA ARG A 172 5.08 -2.43 -21.09
C ARG A 172 4.50 -3.78 -21.50
N GLY A 173 3.72 -4.38 -20.61
CA GLY A 173 3.10 -5.69 -20.84
C GLY A 173 3.27 -6.62 -19.66
N THR A 174 2.93 -7.89 -19.89
CA THR A 174 2.98 -8.94 -18.88
C THR A 174 4.16 -9.85 -19.15
N TRP A 175 5.05 -9.95 -18.17
CA TRP A 175 6.26 -10.75 -18.19
C TRP A 175 6.15 -11.89 -17.18
N TYR A 176 6.76 -13.02 -17.49
CA TYR A 176 6.79 -14.18 -16.60
C TYR A 176 8.24 -14.58 -16.34
N PHE A 177 8.54 -14.77 -15.07
CA PHE A 177 9.85 -15.19 -14.59
C PHE A 177 9.69 -16.51 -13.86
N VAL A 178 10.55 -17.46 -14.16
CA VAL A 178 10.67 -18.70 -13.39
C VAL A 178 11.82 -18.50 -12.42
N ASN A 179 11.52 -18.56 -11.13
CA ASN A 179 12.52 -18.44 -10.08
C ASN A 179 13.26 -19.77 -9.90
N ASP A 180 14.41 -19.76 -9.20
CA ASP A 180 15.23 -20.96 -8.97
C ASP A 180 14.46 -22.09 -8.27
N ASN A 181 13.45 -21.75 -7.46
CA ASN A 181 12.55 -22.70 -6.79
C ASN A 181 11.42 -23.22 -7.70
N GLN A 182 11.48 -22.97 -9.02
CA GLN A 182 10.49 -23.29 -10.04
C GLN A 182 9.16 -22.53 -9.93
N SER A 183 9.01 -21.61 -8.97
CA SER A 183 7.82 -20.77 -8.89
C SER A 183 7.77 -19.75 -10.01
N VAL A 184 6.56 -19.41 -10.45
CA VAL A 184 6.33 -18.41 -11.50
C VAL A 184 5.97 -17.07 -10.86
N THR A 185 6.68 -16.02 -11.26
CA THR A 185 6.33 -14.62 -10.95
C THR A 185 5.89 -13.93 -12.22
N LYS A 186 4.69 -13.35 -12.18
CA LYS A 186 4.13 -12.51 -13.24
C LYS A 186 4.38 -11.04 -12.90
N VAL A 187 4.97 -10.27 -13.80
CA VAL A 187 5.13 -8.83 -13.65
C VAL A 187 4.36 -8.12 -14.74
N THR A 188 3.44 -7.24 -14.36
CA THR A 188 2.74 -6.34 -15.29
C THR A 188 3.38 -4.97 -15.20
N ILE A 189 3.86 -4.45 -16.33
CA ILE A 189 4.45 -3.12 -16.44
C ILE A 189 3.46 -2.22 -17.20
N THR A 190 2.97 -1.16 -16.54
CA THR A 190 2.11 -0.14 -17.15
C THR A 190 2.91 1.15 -17.36
N ASP A 191 2.23 2.26 -17.69
CA ASP A 191 2.90 3.55 -17.88
C ASP A 191 3.69 3.99 -16.64
N HIS A 192 3.11 3.83 -15.45
CA HIS A 192 3.66 4.38 -14.21
C HIS A 192 3.76 3.36 -13.08
N GLU A 193 3.40 2.11 -13.32
CA GLU A 193 3.31 1.11 -12.25
C GLU A 193 3.94 -0.22 -12.67
N LEU A 194 4.47 -0.91 -11.67
CA LEU A 194 4.81 -2.32 -11.73
C LEU A 194 3.91 -3.09 -10.77
N THR A 195 3.22 -4.12 -11.28
CA THR A 195 2.52 -5.08 -10.43
C THR A 195 3.23 -6.42 -10.51
N THR A 196 3.80 -6.87 -9.40
CA THR A 196 4.37 -8.21 -9.27
C THR A 196 3.31 -9.13 -8.67
N THR A 197 3.03 -10.25 -9.30
CA THR A 197 2.15 -11.31 -8.80
C THR A 197 2.96 -12.60 -8.69
N ILE A 198 3.05 -13.19 -7.51
CA ILE A 198 3.70 -14.49 -7.31
C ILE A 198 2.69 -15.64 -7.50
N GLU A 199 3.18 -16.87 -7.56
CA GLU A 199 2.41 -18.05 -7.99
C GLU A 199 1.15 -18.33 -7.15
N ASP A 200 1.16 -17.97 -5.87
CA ASP A 200 0.01 -18.10 -4.98
C ASP A 200 -1.12 -17.08 -5.24
N GLY A 201 -0.91 -16.16 -6.19
CA GLY A 201 -1.84 -15.10 -6.57
C GLY A 201 -1.64 -13.79 -5.81
N SER A 202 -0.73 -13.73 -4.82
CA SER A 202 -0.40 -12.51 -4.10
C SER A 202 0.21 -11.49 -5.05
N SER A 203 -0.20 -10.23 -4.93
CA SER A 203 0.35 -9.16 -5.76
C SER A 203 0.74 -7.93 -4.96
N SER A 204 1.81 -7.27 -5.39
CA SER A 204 2.24 -5.95 -4.94
C SER A 204 2.30 -4.99 -6.13
N THR A 205 1.85 -3.76 -5.93
CA THR A 205 1.96 -2.70 -6.94
C THR A 205 2.90 -1.62 -6.43
N THR A 206 3.83 -1.22 -7.28
CA THR A 206 4.77 -0.13 -7.04
C THR A 206 4.55 0.97 -8.07
N VAL A 207 4.36 2.19 -7.61
CA VAL A 207 4.21 3.38 -8.45
C VAL A 207 5.57 4.03 -8.68
N LEU A 208 5.86 4.40 -9.92
CA LEU A 208 7.15 4.92 -10.36
C LEU A 208 7.11 6.44 -10.48
N TYR A 209 8.08 7.10 -9.87
CA TYR A 209 8.22 8.56 -9.91
C TYR A 209 9.59 8.97 -10.42
N ASN A 210 9.67 10.16 -11.03
CA ASN A 210 10.96 10.82 -11.23
C ASN A 210 11.37 11.49 -9.92
N ARG A 211 12.67 11.47 -9.61
CA ARG A 211 13.24 12.24 -8.52
C ARG A 211 13.60 13.64 -8.99
N GLN A 212 13.37 14.65 -8.14
CA GLN A 212 13.88 15.99 -8.36
C GLN A 212 15.41 15.97 -8.39
N SER A 213 16.02 16.71 -9.32
CA SER A 213 17.47 16.68 -9.54
C SER A 213 18.30 17.18 -8.36
N ASP A 214 17.73 18.05 -7.53
CA ASP A 214 18.34 18.64 -6.35
C ASP A 214 17.92 17.97 -5.04
N TYR A 215 17.00 17.01 -5.09
CA TYR A 215 16.52 16.32 -3.90
C TYR A 215 17.58 15.34 -3.36
N GLN A 216 18.03 15.63 -2.16
CA GLN A 216 18.91 14.75 -1.39
C GLN A 216 18.07 13.87 -0.47
N ILE A 217 18.23 12.54 -0.56
CA ILE A 217 17.62 11.65 0.42
C ILE A 217 18.16 12.03 1.80
N PRO A 218 17.30 12.35 2.78
CA PRO A 218 17.75 12.62 4.13
C PRO A 218 18.47 11.39 4.70
N GLN A 219 19.63 11.58 5.35
CA GLN A 219 20.36 10.47 6.00
C GLN A 219 19.49 9.73 7.03
N ASN A 220 18.57 10.46 7.67
CA ASN A 220 17.54 9.92 8.55
C ASN A 220 16.17 10.36 8.01
N PRO A 221 15.59 9.61 7.05
CA PRO A 221 14.30 9.96 6.47
C PRO A 221 13.22 9.95 7.56
N SER A 222 12.30 10.92 7.51
CA SER A 222 11.17 10.94 8.43
C SER A 222 10.35 9.67 8.29
N GLN A 223 9.66 9.26 9.35
CA GLN A 223 8.78 8.09 9.29
C GLN A 223 7.72 8.24 8.19
N ASP A 224 7.07 9.41 8.11
CA ASP A 224 6.11 9.73 7.05
C ASP A 224 6.69 9.49 5.64
N LEU A 225 7.94 9.91 5.41
CA LEU A 225 8.64 9.66 4.15
C LEU A 225 8.92 8.17 3.91
N GLN A 226 9.39 7.45 4.93
CA GLN A 226 9.62 6.00 4.86
C GLN A 226 8.34 5.26 4.46
N PHE A 227 7.22 5.53 5.13
CA PHE A 227 5.94 4.91 4.86
C PHE A 227 5.37 5.26 3.48
N LYS A 228 5.43 6.54 3.10
CA LYS A 228 5.01 6.98 1.77
C LYS A 228 5.81 6.30 0.67
N SER A 229 7.12 6.17 0.86
CA SER A 229 8.01 5.53 -0.12
C SER A 229 7.90 4.01 -0.21
N MET A 230 7.11 3.35 0.64
CA MET A 230 6.98 1.89 0.66
C MET A 230 6.42 1.31 -0.65
N ASP A 231 5.45 2.00 -1.25
CA ASP A 231 4.85 1.58 -2.51
C ASP A 231 5.36 2.41 -3.69
N TRP A 232 6.39 3.23 -3.48
CA TRP A 232 6.98 4.09 -4.51
C TRP A 232 8.38 3.66 -4.85
N SER A 233 8.76 3.88 -6.10
CA SER A 233 10.14 3.70 -6.50
C SER A 233 10.55 4.74 -7.52
N GLU A 234 11.84 5.01 -7.55
CA GLU A 234 12.43 5.80 -8.61
C GLU A 234 12.56 4.93 -9.85
N GLY A 235 11.99 5.42 -10.95
CA GLY A 235 12.21 4.85 -12.27
C GLY A 235 13.37 5.53 -12.98
N ASN A 236 14.20 4.75 -13.65
CA ASN A 236 15.23 5.27 -14.55
C ASN A 236 15.27 4.45 -15.83
N ALA A 237 15.27 5.11 -16.99
CA ALA A 237 15.48 4.47 -18.28
C ALA A 237 16.74 5.00 -18.94
N PHE A 238 17.49 4.10 -19.56
CA PHE A 238 18.72 4.44 -20.26
C PHE A 238 18.93 3.49 -21.44
N THR A 239 19.72 3.93 -22.42
CA THR A 239 20.08 3.10 -23.58
C THR A 239 21.56 2.77 -23.51
N HIS A 240 21.89 1.50 -23.63
CA HIS A 240 23.27 1.03 -23.71
C HIS A 240 23.41 0.03 -24.85
N ASN A 241 24.36 0.27 -25.76
CA ASN A 241 24.59 -0.55 -26.97
C ASN A 241 23.33 -0.79 -27.82
N GLY A 242 22.46 0.22 -27.94
CA GLY A 242 21.21 0.13 -28.72
C GLY A 242 20.08 -0.65 -28.02
N ILE A 243 20.32 -1.20 -26.83
CA ILE A 243 19.31 -1.86 -26.01
C ILE A 243 18.78 -0.84 -25.00
N GLN A 244 17.45 -0.74 -24.91
CA GLN A 244 16.79 0.09 -23.91
C GLN A 244 16.64 -0.70 -22.61
N TYR A 245 17.12 -0.11 -21.53
CA TYR A 245 17.03 -0.63 -20.18
C TYR A 245 16.12 0.28 -19.35
N PHE A 246 15.50 -0.34 -18.36
CA PHE A 246 14.77 0.33 -17.31
C PHE A 246 15.16 -0.30 -15.97
N SER A 247 15.40 0.53 -14.97
CA SER A 247 15.68 0.11 -13.61
C SER A 247 14.73 0.77 -12.63
N VAL A 248 14.29 -0.02 -11.66
CA VAL A 248 13.51 0.41 -10.49
C VAL A 248 14.46 0.45 -9.30
N ARG A 249 14.44 1.54 -8.53
CA ARG A 249 15.15 1.63 -7.25
C ARG A 249 14.22 2.08 -6.14
N SER A 250 14.39 1.50 -4.96
CA SER A 250 13.68 1.98 -3.77
C SER A 250 13.98 3.46 -3.53
N TRP A 251 12.96 4.24 -3.16
CA TRP A 251 13.06 5.69 -3.06
C TRP A 251 14.10 6.18 -2.03
N LEU A 252 14.33 5.38 -0.98
CA LEU A 252 15.22 5.73 0.13
C LEU A 252 16.60 5.08 0.06
N GLN A 253 16.93 4.49 -1.09
CA GLN A 253 18.20 3.79 -1.32
C GLN A 253 19.17 4.62 -2.18
#